data_AF-A0A246JSP8-F1
#
_entry.id   AF-A0A246JSP8-F1
#
_cell.length_a   1.000
_cell.length_b   1.000
_cell.length_c   1.000
_cell.angle_alpha   90.00
_cell.angle_beta   90.00
_cell.angle_gamma   90.00
#
_symmetry.space_group_name_H-M   'P 1'
#
loop_
_entity.id
_entity.type
_entity.pdbx_description
1 polymer ?
#
loop_
_entity_poly.entity_id
_entity_poly.type
_entity_poly.pdbx_seq_one_letter_code
_entity_poly.pdbx_strand_id
1 'polypeptide(L)' 'MGANFSALDQFESGIEVAMLTVIQIQNLQPRAKPDKVSDAEGLFILVQPKGSLLWRLKYRIDGRETKLALGKYRTSA' A
#
# COMPACT_ATOMS: atom_id res chain seq x y z
N MET A 1 31.87 -6.43 5.47
CA MET A 1 31.69 -6.32 6.93
C MET A 1 30.37 -5.62 7.17
N GLY A 2 29.32 -6.37 7.56
CA GLY A 2 27.99 -5.88 8.02
C GLY A 2 27.13 -5.15 6.98
N ALA A 3 25.87 -5.49 6.69
CA ALA A 3 24.91 -6.31 7.40
C ALA A 3 24.21 -7.27 6.44
N ASN A 4 24.07 -8.52 6.89
CA ASN A 4 23.28 -9.56 6.26
C ASN A 4 21.82 -9.31 6.66
N PHE A 5 20.99 -8.81 5.74
CA PHE A 5 19.56 -8.54 6.00
C PHE A 5 18.75 -9.82 5.80
N SER A 6 19.10 -10.86 6.55
CA SER A 6 18.39 -12.15 6.52
C SER A 6 18.37 -12.72 7.93
N ALA A 7 17.43 -12.20 8.72
CA ALA A 7 17.01 -12.82 9.99
C ALA A 7 15.60 -12.39 10.46
N LEU A 8 14.83 -11.63 9.67
CA LEU A 8 13.44 -11.25 10.00
C LEU A 8 12.40 -11.69 8.95
N ASP A 9 12.81 -12.37 7.87
CA ASP A 9 11.93 -12.90 6.81
C ASP A 9 11.82 -14.43 6.85
N GLN A 10 11.99 -15.04 8.02
CA GLN A 10 12.01 -16.50 8.16
C GLN A 10 10.76 -17.06 8.83
N PHE A 11 9.58 -16.49 8.58
CA PHE A 11 8.29 -17.16 8.74
C PHE A 11 7.29 -16.53 7.77
N GLU A 12 6.68 -17.39 6.95
CA GLU A 12 5.29 -17.36 6.45
C GLU A 12 5.26 -17.89 5.00
N SER A 13 4.52 -18.96 4.84
CA SER A 13 4.38 -19.78 3.64
C SER A 13 3.82 -19.00 2.45
N GLY A 14 4.51 -19.03 1.31
CA GLY A 14 3.95 -19.34 -0.03
C GLY A 14 2.75 -18.55 -0.58
N ILE A 15 2.30 -17.47 0.05
CA ILE A 15 1.33 -16.51 -0.49
C ILE A 15 1.88 -15.12 -0.13
N GLU A 16 2.40 -14.39 -1.11
CA GLU A 16 2.70 -12.97 -0.97
C GLU A 16 1.37 -12.21 -0.79
N VAL A 17 0.83 -12.21 0.42
CA VAL A 17 -0.24 -11.29 0.79
C VAL A 17 0.42 -9.93 0.91
N ALA A 18 0.15 -9.03 -0.04
CA ALA A 18 0.61 -7.66 0.03
C ALA A 18 -0.02 -6.99 1.27
N MET A 19 0.72 -6.95 2.38
CA MET A 19 0.34 -6.23 3.59
C MET A 19 1.26 -5.03 3.74
N LEU A 20 0.70 -3.82 3.69
CA LEU A 20 1.51 -2.61 3.82
C LEU A 20 1.85 -2.33 5.28
N THR A 21 3.13 -2.06 5.53
CA THR A 21 3.63 -1.57 6.81
C THR A 21 3.69 -0.05 6.83
N VAL A 22 3.62 0.54 8.01
CA VAL A 22 3.76 1.99 8.20
C VAL A 22 5.07 2.52 7.58
N ILE A 23 6.17 1.78 7.73
CA ILE A 23 7.48 2.17 7.20
C ILE A 23 7.46 2.19 5.66
N GLN A 24 6.86 1.19 5.01
CA GLN A 24 6.71 1.18 3.56
C GLN A 24 5.88 2.37 3.07
N ILE A 25 4.78 2.69 3.76
CA ILE A 25 3.91 3.83 3.42
C ILE A 25 4.67 5.16 3.54
N GLN A 26 5.46 5.33 4.59
CA GLN A 26 6.26 6.54 4.83
C GLN A 26 7.34 6.76 3.77
N ASN A 27 7.84 5.69 3.16
CA ASN A 27 8.87 5.75 2.12
C ASN A 27 8.33 5.90 0.69
N LEU A 28 7.00 5.95 0.50
CA LEU A 28 6.40 6.12 -0.82
C LEU A 28 6.71 7.49 -1.42
N GLN A 29 7.19 7.49 -2.66
CA GLN A 29 7.57 8.71 -3.38
C GLN A 29 6.53 9.08 -4.45
N PRO A 30 6.22 10.38 -4.63
CA PRO A 30 5.40 10.84 -5.74
C PRO A 30 6.01 10.46 -7.09
N ARG A 31 5.17 10.09 -8.05
CA ARG A 31 5.56 9.81 -9.44
C ARG A 31 4.89 10.77 -10.41
N ALA A 32 5.34 10.79 -11.67
CA ALA A 32 4.76 11.64 -12.71
C ALA A 32 3.26 11.40 -12.97
N LYS A 33 2.74 10.22 -12.61
CA LYS A 33 1.32 9.84 -12.72
C LYS A 33 0.89 9.14 -11.43
N PRO A 34 -0.42 9.11 -11.11
CA PRO A 34 -0.91 8.39 -9.94
C PRO A 34 -0.49 6.92 -9.97
N ASP A 35 0.09 6.44 -8.87
CA ASP A 35 0.58 5.08 -8.72
C ASP A 35 -0.21 4.32 -7.64
N LYS A 36 -0.42 3.03 -7.84
CA LYS A 36 -1.16 2.19 -6.90
C LYS A 36 -0.20 1.27 -6.17
N VAL A 37 -0.24 1.36 -4.86
CA VAL A 37 0.51 0.46 -3.97
C VAL A 37 -0.53 -0.39 -3.24
N SER A 38 -0.62 -1.65 -3.64
CA SER A 38 -1.62 -2.59 -3.12
C SER A 38 -1.33 -2.97 -1.67
N ASP A 39 -2.41 -3.09 -0.91
CA ASP A 39 -2.50 -3.76 0.37
C ASP A 39 -3.44 -4.99 0.20
N ALA A 40 -3.90 -5.59 1.29
CA ALA A 40 -4.75 -6.76 1.26
C ALA A 40 -6.18 -6.46 0.79
N GLU A 41 -6.86 -7.48 0.26
CA GLU A 41 -8.32 -7.46 -0.01
C GLU A 41 -8.81 -6.29 -0.90
N GLY A 42 -7.97 -5.82 -1.82
CA GLY A 42 -8.31 -4.72 -2.72
C GLY A 42 -8.21 -3.33 -2.09
N LEU A 43 -7.73 -3.22 -0.85
CA LEU A 43 -7.25 -1.98 -0.27
C LEU A 43 -5.94 -1.57 -0.96
N PHE A 44 -5.75 -0.28 -1.19
CA PHE A 44 -4.51 0.24 -1.76
C PHE A 44 -4.32 1.72 -1.41
N ILE A 45 -3.06 2.16 -1.43
CA ILE A 45 -2.71 3.58 -1.43
C ILE A 45 -2.57 4.05 -2.88
N LEU A 46 -3.29 5.11 -3.21
CA LEU A 46 -3.10 5.88 -4.43
C LEU A 46 -2.13 7.03 -4.15
N VAL A 47 -0.90 6.88 -4.62
CA VAL A 47 0.15 7.90 -4.54
C VAL A 47 -0.10 8.93 -5.64
N GLN A 48 -0.45 10.15 -5.27
CA GLN A 48 -0.68 11.23 -6.24
C GLN A 48 0.64 11.91 -6.64
N PRO A 49 0.73 12.49 -7.85
CA PRO A 49 1.91 13.27 -8.26
C PRO A 49 2.25 14.45 -7.34
N LYS A 50 1.24 15.01 -6.65
CA LYS A 50 1.42 16.08 -5.65
C LYS A 50 1.82 15.56 -4.26
N GLY A 51 2.10 14.26 -4.13
CA GLY A 51 2.53 13.60 -2.90
C GLY A 51 1.44 13.27 -1.89
N SER A 52 0.17 13.56 -2.16
CA SER A 52 -0.90 13.07 -1.29
C SER A 52 -1.05 11.56 -1.42
N LEU A 53 -1.05 10.86 -0.29
CA LEU A 53 -1.31 9.43 -0.18
C LEU A 53 -2.79 9.21 0.17
N LEU A 54 -3.52 8.47 -0.66
CA LEU A 54 -4.97 8.31 -0.52
C LEU A 54 -5.35 6.84 -0.37
N TRP A 55 -6.01 6.49 0.73
CA TRP A 55 -6.61 5.17 0.89
C TRP A 55 -7.81 4.99 -0.04
N ARG A 56 -7.82 3.86 -0.75
CA ARG A 56 -8.86 3.44 -1.68
C ARG A 56 -9.15 1.97 -1.51
N LEU A 57 -10.41 1.59 -1.57
CA LEU A 57 -10.83 0.19 -1.62
C LEU A 57 -11.42 -0.11 -2.98
N LYS A 58 -10.87 -1.09 -3.70
CA LYS A 58 -11.45 -1.65 -4.91
C LYS A 58 -12.30 -2.86 -4.52
N TYR A 59 -13.58 -2.82 -4.86
CA TYR A 59 -14.55 -3.87 -4.50
C TYR A 59 -15.51 -4.12 -5.66
N ARG A 60 -16.34 -5.16 -5.53
CA ARG A 60 -17.39 -5.49 -6.49
C ARG A 60 -18.74 -5.67 -5.78
N ILE A 61 -19.78 -5.10 -6.38
CA ILE A 61 -21.19 -5.38 -6.04
C ILE A 61 -21.84 -5.77 -7.37
N ASP A 62 -22.57 -6.89 -7.39
CA ASP A 62 -23.23 -7.44 -8.58
C ASP A 62 -22.27 -7.57 -9.79
N GLY A 63 -21.03 -8.00 -9.54
CA GLY A 63 -19.99 -8.13 -10.57
C GLY A 63 -19.38 -6.81 -11.07
N ARG A 64 -19.92 -5.65 -10.67
CA ARG A 64 -19.44 -4.34 -11.08
C ARG A 64 -18.31 -3.84 -10.19
N GLU A 65 -17.15 -3.59 -10.78
CA GLU A 65 -16.01 -3.01 -10.08
C GLU A 65 -16.23 -1.53 -9.74
N THR A 66 -16.04 -1.20 -8.47
CA THR A 66 -16.13 0.16 -7.93
C THR A 66 -14.93 0.46 -7.03
N LYS A 67 -14.67 1.75 -6.80
CA LYS A 67 -13.62 2.22 -5.87
C LYS A 67 -14.22 3.16 -4.84
N LEU A 68 -14.03 2.85 -3.57
CA LEU A 68 -14.40 3.72 -2.46
C LEU A 68 -13.21 4.59 -2.05
N ALA A 69 -13.46 5.86 -1.75
CA ALA A 69 -12.47 6.75 -1.14
C ALA A 69 -12.57 6.67 0.38
N LEU A 70 -11.53 6.15 1.04
CA LEU A 70 -11.50 6.00 2.49
C LEU A 70 -10.88 7.22 3.20
N GLY A 71 -9.95 7.91 2.55
CA GLY A 71 -9.39 9.15 3.09
C GLY A 71 -7.97 9.42 2.63
N LYS A 72 -7.37 10.48 3.19
CA LYS A 72 -5.94 10.77 3.08
C LYS A 72 -5.21 10.00 4.19
N TYR A 73 -4.11 9.34 3.88
CA TYR A 73 -3.19 8.87 4.91
C TYR A 73 -2.58 10.08 5.63
N ARG A 74 -2.57 10.05 6.95
CA ARG A 74 -1.94 11.06 7.82
C ARG A 74 -1.26 10.31 8.96
N THR A 75 -0.02 10.66 9.26
CA THR A 75 0.55 10.38 10.58
C THR A 75 0.25 11.58 11.47
N SER A 76 -0.15 11.34 12.72
CA SER A 76 0.06 12.35 13.75
C SER A 76 1.58 12.46 13.97
N ALA A 77 2.08 13.68 14.05
CA ALA A 77 3.42 13.93 14.58
C ALA A 77 3.41 13.70 16.09
#